data_AF-A0A0B8QHS1-F1
#
_entry.id   AF-A0A0B8QHS1-F1
#
_cell.length_a   1.000
_cell.length_b   1.000
_cell.length_c   1.000
_cell.angle_alpha   90.00
_cell.angle_beta   90.00
_cell.angle_gamma   90.00
#
_symmetry.space_group_name_H-M   'P 1'
#
loop_
_entity.id
_entity.type
_entity.pdbx_description
1 polymer ?
#
loop_
_entity_poly.entity_id
_entity_poly.type
_entity_poly.pdbx_seq_one_letter_code
_entity_poly.pdbx_strand_id
1 'polypeptide(L)'
;MFSRKDSYPNCCKIAELAKKFDAPISVGSDAHNAWDLGKFDKAVALISQYDFPAERIINNTTDSLFYYLKTKGIDIQEQFEW
;
A
#
# COMPACT_ATOMS: atom_id res chain seq x y z
N MET A 1 6.87 -14.93 9.81
CA MET A 1 7.91 -15.51 8.93
C MET A 1 7.21 -16.21 7.77
N PHE A 2 6.48 -15.48 6.92
CA PHE A 2 5.55 -16.10 5.96
C PHE A 2 5.75 -15.68 4.50
N SER A 3 6.59 -14.67 4.23
CA SER A 3 7.00 -14.34 2.87
C SER A 3 8.29 -15.09 2.51
N ARG A 4 8.41 -15.51 1.25
CA ARG A 4 9.59 -16.21 0.71
C ARG A 4 10.84 -15.40 1.04
N LYS A 5 11.88 -16.05 1.57
CA LYS A 5 13.09 -15.38 2.09
C LYS A 5 13.71 -14.38 1.09
N ASP A 6 13.68 -14.72 -0.19
CA ASP A 6 14.30 -13.93 -1.26
C ASP A 6 13.31 -12.99 -1.99
N SER A 7 12.10 -12.78 -1.45
CA SER A 7 11.15 -11.82 -2.03
C SER A 7 11.53 -10.36 -1.72
N TYR A 8 12.20 -10.12 -0.58
CA TYR A 8 12.47 -8.76 -0.10
C TYR A 8 13.31 -7.90 -1.07
N PRO A 9 14.37 -8.43 -1.72
CA PRO A 9 15.06 -7.69 -2.79
C PRO A 9 14.13 -7.26 -3.94
N ASN A 10 13.14 -8.08 -4.27
CA ASN A 10 12.16 -7.74 -5.31
C ASN A 10 11.22 -6.63 -4.83
N CYS A 11 10.76 -6.67 -3.58
CA CYS A 11 9.96 -5.59 -3.00
C CYS A 11 10.71 -4.25 -3.03
N CYS A 12 12.01 -4.27 -2.69
CA CYS A 12 12.90 -3.12 -2.79
C CYS A 12 12.95 -2.59 -4.23
N LYS A 13 13.16 -3.47 -5.21
CA LYS A 13 13.21 -3.07 -6.63
C LYS A 13 11.88 -2.51 -7.13
N ILE A 14 10.76 -3.09 -6.70
CA ILE A 14 9.42 -2.60 -7.05
C ILE A 14 9.22 -1.19 -6.50
N ALA A 15 9.57 -0.91 -5.25
CA ALA A 15 9.42 0.43 -4.68
C ALA A 15 10.34 1.47 -5.33
N GLU A 16 11.59 1.10 -5.62
CA GLU A 16 12.51 1.96 -6.37
C GLU A 16 11.93 2.33 -7.74
N LEU A 17 11.42 1.35 -8.49
CA LEU A 17 10.83 1.57 -9.81
C LEU A 17 9.52 2.36 -9.72
N ALA A 18 8.65 2.03 -8.75
CA ALA A 18 7.41 2.75 -8.55
C ALA A 18 7.67 4.24 -8.24
N LYS A 19 8.66 4.55 -7.41
CA LYS A 19 9.07 5.94 -7.14
C LYS A 19 9.61 6.61 -8.40
N LYS A 20 10.49 5.91 -9.14
CA LYS A 20 11.08 6.40 -10.40
C LYS A 20 10.03 6.75 -11.45
N PHE A 21 8.95 5.98 -11.54
CA PHE A 21 7.89 6.16 -12.53
C PHE A 21 6.65 6.86 -11.98
N ASP A 22 6.73 7.42 -10.77
CA ASP A 22 5.63 8.12 -10.11
C ASP A 22 4.34 7.28 -10.02
N ALA A 23 4.51 5.96 -9.88
CA ALA A 23 3.42 5.00 -9.85
C ALA A 23 2.81 4.94 -8.44
N PRO A 24 1.47 4.92 -8.32
CA PRO A 24 0.84 4.73 -7.02
C PRO A 24 1.02 3.29 -6.53
N ILE A 25 1.17 3.11 -5.23
CA ILE A 25 1.26 1.80 -4.56
C ILE A 25 0.13 1.64 -3.53
N SER A 26 -0.22 0.40 -3.22
CA SER A 26 -1.03 0.06 -2.05
C SER A 26 -0.30 -1.00 -1.23
N VAL A 27 -0.56 -0.98 0.08
CA VAL A 27 0.02 -1.96 1.02
C VAL A 27 -1.07 -2.90 1.51
N GLY A 28 -0.81 -4.21 1.47
CA GLY A 28 -1.69 -5.23 2.01
C GLY A 28 -0.94 -6.14 2.98
N SER A 29 -1.62 -6.58 4.03
CA SER A 29 -1.07 -7.54 5.00
C SER A 29 -1.10 -8.96 4.45
N ASP A 30 -1.96 -9.21 3.44
CA ASP A 30 -2.25 -10.54 2.91
C ASP A 30 -2.59 -11.54 4.04
N ALA A 31 -3.33 -11.03 5.03
CA ALA A 31 -3.64 -11.76 6.24
C ALA A 31 -4.64 -12.88 5.95
N HIS A 32 -4.24 -14.12 6.29
CA HIS A 32 -5.11 -15.30 6.21
C HIS A 32 -5.86 -15.57 7.53
N ASN A 33 -5.65 -14.73 8.54
CA ASN A 33 -6.33 -14.76 9.83
C ASN A 33 -6.40 -13.33 10.41
N ALA A 34 -7.34 -13.09 11.34
CA ALA A 34 -7.58 -11.76 11.89
C ALA A 34 -6.40 -11.20 12.72
N TRP A 35 -5.53 -12.07 13.27
CA TRP A 35 -4.40 -11.65 14.08
C TRP A 35 -3.27 -10.99 13.28
N ASP A 36 -3.23 -11.23 11.97
CA ASP A 36 -2.24 -10.64 11.06
C ASP A 36 -2.79 -9.44 10.28
N LEU A 37 -4.08 -9.13 10.42
CA LEU A 37 -4.70 -7.99 9.77
C LEU A 37 -4.03 -6.69 10.24
N GLY A 38 -3.62 -5.84 9.29
CA GLY A 38 -3.01 -4.55 9.59
C GLY A 38 -1.52 -4.59 9.98
N LYS A 39 -0.87 -5.76 9.97
CA LYS A 39 0.59 -5.84 10.24
C LYS A 39 1.40 -5.34 9.04
N PHE A 40 1.73 -4.05 9.05
CA PHE A 40 2.42 -3.37 7.95
C PHE A 40 3.88 -2.99 8.25
N ASP A 41 4.47 -3.44 9.35
CA ASP A 41 5.79 -2.98 9.83
C ASP A 41 6.87 -3.02 8.74
N LYS A 42 6.92 -4.11 7.96
CA LYS A 42 7.89 -4.27 6.87
C LYS A 42 7.64 -3.34 5.68
N ALA A 43 6.37 -3.12 5.35
CA ALA A 43 6.00 -2.24 4.25
C ALA A 43 6.28 -0.77 4.63
N VAL A 44 5.93 -0.37 5.85
CA VAL A 44 6.24 0.96 6.40
C VAL A 44 7.75 1.20 6.45
N ALA A 45 8.53 0.22 6.91
CA ALA A 45 9.99 0.32 6.90
C ALA A 45 10.56 0.51 5.49
N LEU A 46 10.04 -0.22 4.51
CA LEU A 46 10.47 -0.11 3.11
C LEU A 46 10.06 1.22 2.48
N ILE A 47 8.84 1.68 2.71
CA ILE A 47 8.35 3.00 2.29
C ILE A 47 9.25 4.12 2.85
N SER A 48 9.59 4.03 4.13
CA SER A 48 10.48 4.98 4.81
C SER A 48 11.90 4.93 4.25
N GLN A 49 12.43 3.73 4.01
CA GLN A 49 13.78 3.53 3.46
C GLN A 49 13.96 4.17 2.07
N TYR A 50 12.94 4.12 1.22
CA TYR A 50 12.98 4.70 -0.13
C TYR A 50 12.43 6.12 -0.19
N ASP A 51 12.05 6.70 0.95
CA ASP A 51 11.42 8.03 1.05
C ASP A 51 10.25 8.15 0.05
N PHE A 52 9.38 7.14 0.06
CA PHE A 52 8.30 7.05 -0.91
C PHE A 52 7.21 8.09 -0.57
N PRO A 53 6.76 8.91 -1.54
CA PRO A 53 5.81 9.99 -1.28
C PRO A 53 4.47 9.46 -0.76
N ALA A 54 3.97 10.03 0.33
CA ALA A 54 2.73 9.60 0.99
C ALA A 54 1.50 9.76 0.08
N GLU A 55 1.49 10.78 -0.76
CA GLU A 55 0.45 11.05 -1.77
C GLU A 55 0.38 9.99 -2.88
N ARG A 56 1.44 9.16 -3.04
CA ARG A 56 1.45 8.01 -3.95
C ARG A 56 1.11 6.69 -3.26
N ILE A 57 0.76 6.71 -1.98
CA ILE A 57 0.25 5.54 -1.27
C ILE A 57 -1.28 5.61 -1.24
N ILE A 58 -1.93 4.75 -2.03
CA ILE A 58 -3.39 4.75 -2.23
C ILE A 58 -4.13 4.64 -0.90
N ASN A 59 -3.72 3.70 -0.05
CA ASN A 59 -4.36 3.41 1.23
C ASN A 59 -3.65 4.06 2.43
N ASN A 60 -3.04 5.23 2.24
CA ASN A 60 -2.48 6.02 3.35
C ASN A 60 -3.58 6.53 4.29
N THR A 61 -4.71 6.92 3.72
CA THR A 61 -5.92 7.35 4.44
C THR A 61 -7.15 6.76 3.77
N THR A 62 -8.28 6.78 4.48
CA THR A 62 -9.58 6.39 3.91
C THR A 62 -9.94 7.30 2.72
N ASP A 63 -9.71 8.61 2.84
CA ASP A 63 -10.00 9.58 1.77
C ASP A 63 -9.14 9.36 0.54
N SER A 64 -7.83 9.08 0.70
CA SER A 64 -6.94 8.81 -0.44
C SER A 64 -7.34 7.54 -1.19
N LEU A 65 -7.86 6.53 -0.49
CA LEU A 65 -8.36 5.31 -1.09
C LEU A 65 -9.63 5.60 -1.90
N PHE A 66 -10.62 6.29 -1.33
CA PHE A 66 -11.85 6.63 -2.03
C PHE A 66 -11.61 7.56 -3.22
N TYR A 67 -10.73 8.56 -3.07
CA TYR A 67 -10.31 9.42 -4.16
C TYR A 67 -9.75 8.58 -5.32
N TYR A 68 -8.83 7.65 -5.03
CA TYR A 68 -8.27 6.77 -6.05
C TYR A 68 -9.34 5.89 -6.72
N LEU A 69 -10.25 5.27 -5.96
CA LEU A 69 -11.35 4.47 -6.50
C LEU A 69 -12.27 5.28 -7.42
N LYS A 70 -12.57 6.53 -7.06
CA LYS A 70 -13.34 7.46 -7.89
C LYS A 70 -12.66 7.73 -9.23
N THR A 71 -11.33 7.86 -9.27
CA THR A 71 -10.59 7.96 -10.55
C THR A 71 -10.72 6.72 -11.44
N LYS A 72 -11.14 5.58 -10.89
CA LYS A 72 -11.42 4.33 -11.60
C LYS A 72 -12.91 4.12 -11.90
N GLY A 73 -13.76 5.12 -11.64
CA GLY A 73 -15.20 5.05 -11.87
C GLY A 73 -15.97 4.33 -10.76
N ILE A 74 -15.36 4.11 -9.60
CA ILE A 74 -15.99 3.52 -8.43
C ILE A 74 -16.19 4.62 -7.39
N ASP A 75 -17.40 5.19 -7.34
CA ASP A 75 -17.79 6.22 -6.37
C ASP A 75 -18.73 5.62 -5.33
N ILE A 76 -18.16 5.22 -4.18
CA ILE A 76 -18.86 4.47 -3.13
C ILE A 76 -18.66 5.07 -1.75
N GLN A 77 -17.99 6.22 -1.63
CA GLN A 77 -17.65 6.81 -0.34
C GLN A 77 -18.90 7.06 0.52
N GLU A 78 -20.00 7.49 -0.10
CA GLU A 78 -21.29 7.73 0.57
C GLU A 78 -21.96 6.46 1.14
N GLN A 79 -21.53 5.27 0.72
CA GLN A 79 -22.06 3.99 1.25
C GLN A 79 -21.48 3.62 2.61
N PHE A 80 -20.45 4.34 3.06
CA PHE A 80 -19.78 4.05 4.32
C PHE A 80 -20.01 5.23 5.26
N GLU A 81 -20.81 4.98 6.29
CA GLU A 81 -21.01 5.87 7.43
C GLU A 81 -19.89 5.57 8.44
N TRP A 82 -18.83 6.38 8.44
CA TRP A 82 -17.73 6.29 9.42
C TRP A 82 -17.90 7.33 10.52
#